data_AF-A0A813J0L5-F1
#
_entry.id   AF-A0A813J0L5-F1
#
_cell.length_a   1.000
_cell.length_b   1.000
_cell.length_c   1.000
_cell.angle_alpha   90.00
_cell.angle_beta   90.00
_cell.angle_gamma   90.00
#
_symmetry.space_group_name_H-M   'P 1'
#
loop_
_entity.id
_entity.type
_entity.pdbx_description
1 polymer ?
#
loop_
_entity_poly.entity_id
_entity_poly.type
_entity_poly.pdbx_seq_one_letter_code
_entity_poly.pdbx_strand_id
1 'polypeptide(L)'
;LVEELLAKVAANWPLNGTQVYRAYVNWFEAKDRAEPHRDQTPTGMPPHVVTVLYYANPTWNSSLCGGDTVFYRALCDGDASTCPDQQKSAILETVFPKQGRAVLFFGDIRHSAQPPLADCKEVRLTVAVKLRLGDD
;
A
#
# COMPACT_ATOMS: atom_id res chain seq x y z
N LEU A 1 2.66 2.51 -18.72
CA LEU A 1 2.75 1.92 -17.35
C LEU A 1 1.48 2.11 -16.51
N VAL A 2 1.10 3.32 -16.07
CA VAL A 2 -0.08 3.49 -15.19
C VAL A 2 -1.37 3.03 -15.87
N GLU A 3 -1.62 3.43 -17.12
CA GLU A 3 -2.79 2.98 -17.90
C GLU A 3 -2.80 1.46 -18.10
N GLU A 4 -1.67 0.85 -18.43
CA GLU A 4 -1.53 -0.61 -18.59
C GLU A 4 -1.76 -1.35 -17.26
N LEU A 5 -1.29 -0.79 -16.15
CA LEU A 5 -1.55 -1.32 -14.81
C LEU A 5 -3.05 -1.25 -14.52
N LEU A 6 -3.70 -0.11 -14.76
CA LEU A 6 -5.14 0.05 -14.54
C LEU A 6 -5.96 -0.86 -15.45
N ALA A 7 -5.55 -1.11 -16.69
CA ALA A 7 -6.19 -2.10 -17.56
C ALA A 7 -6.11 -3.52 -16.98
N LYS A 8 -4.96 -3.91 -16.40
CA LYS A 8 -4.81 -5.21 -15.72
C LYS A 8 -5.66 -5.30 -14.45
N VAL A 9 -5.77 -4.20 -13.71
CA VAL A 9 -6.63 -4.10 -12.52
C VAL A 9 -8.10 -4.19 -12.92
N ALA A 10 -8.52 -3.46 -13.94
CA ALA A 10 -9.90 -3.40 -14.44
C ALA A 10 -10.45 -4.78 -14.84
N ALA A 11 -9.57 -5.69 -15.26
CA ALA A 11 -9.94 -7.08 -15.56
C ALA A 11 -10.46 -7.85 -14.34
N ASN A 12 -10.15 -7.42 -13.11
CA ASN A 12 -10.49 -8.12 -11.87
C ASN A 12 -11.23 -7.23 -10.85
N TRP A 13 -11.28 -5.91 -11.08
CA TRP A 13 -11.92 -4.95 -10.19
C TRP A 13 -12.63 -3.86 -11.00
N PRO A 14 -13.92 -3.56 -10.74
CA PRO A 14 -14.62 -2.51 -11.46
C PRO A 14 -13.99 -1.15 -11.17
N LEU A 15 -13.48 -0.49 -12.21
CA LEU A 15 -12.93 0.86 -12.14
C LEU A 15 -13.87 1.93 -12.71
N ASN A 16 -15.13 1.59 -12.96
CA ASN A 16 -16.13 2.53 -13.46
C ASN A 16 -16.30 3.70 -12.48
N GLY A 17 -16.40 4.92 -13.00
CA GLY A 17 -16.51 6.13 -12.18
C GLY A 17 -15.25 6.48 -11.38
N THR A 18 -14.19 5.67 -11.40
CA THR A 18 -12.97 5.94 -10.63
C THR A 18 -12.06 6.96 -11.32
N GLN A 19 -11.48 7.86 -10.53
CA GLN A 19 -10.55 8.87 -11.00
C GLN A 19 -9.17 8.66 -10.39
N VAL A 20 -8.13 8.56 -11.23
CA VAL A 20 -6.75 8.67 -10.76
C VAL A 20 -6.50 10.12 -10.33
N TYR A 21 -6.21 10.35 -9.06
CA TYR A 21 -5.90 11.69 -8.56
C TYR A 21 -4.44 11.86 -8.12
N ARG A 22 -3.70 10.75 -7.97
CA ARG A 22 -2.26 10.78 -7.67
C ARG A 22 -1.58 9.52 -8.18
N ALA A 23 -0.39 9.66 -8.74
CA ALA A 23 0.51 8.54 -9.01
C ALA A 23 1.95 8.97 -8.71
N TYR A 24 2.74 8.09 -8.09
CA TYR A 24 4.13 8.35 -7.75
C TYR A 24 4.94 7.06 -7.64
N VAL A 25 6.26 7.20 -7.64
CA VAL A 25 7.19 6.10 -7.43
C VAL A 25 7.83 6.26 -6.05
N ASN A 26 7.89 5.18 -5.30
CA ASN A 26 8.74 5.09 -4.12
C ASN A 26 10.04 4.40 -4.48
N TRP A 27 11.13 4.97 -3.97
CA TRP A 27 12.49 4.44 -4.03
C TRP A 27 12.91 4.18 -2.59
N PHE A 28 13.08 2.92 -2.22
CA PHE A 28 13.44 2.53 -0.86
C PHE A 28 14.75 1.76 -0.88
N GLU A 29 15.76 2.29 -0.19
CA GLU A 29 17.05 1.66 0.07
C GLU A 29 17.10 1.07 1.47
N ALA A 30 18.16 0.35 1.77
CA ALA A 30 18.44 -0.13 3.11
C ALA A 30 18.35 1.04 4.11
N LYS A 31 17.55 0.84 5.18
CA LYS A 31 17.22 1.80 6.25
C LYS A 31 16.12 2.83 5.96
N ASP A 32 15.62 2.94 4.72
CA ASP A 32 14.44 3.78 4.45
C ASP A 32 13.20 3.20 5.12
N ARG A 33 12.42 4.04 5.79
CA ARG A 33 11.24 3.61 6.55
C ARG A 33 10.03 4.46 6.18
N ALA A 34 8.94 3.78 5.82
CA ALA A 34 7.62 4.39 5.79
C ALA A 34 6.98 4.14 7.15
N GLU A 35 6.63 5.20 7.87
CA GLU A 35 5.82 5.04 9.07
C GLU A 35 4.47 4.39 8.71
N PRO A 36 3.91 3.52 9.58
CA PRO A 36 2.58 2.99 9.38
C PRO A 36 1.53 4.10 9.30
N HIS A 37 0.87 4.22 8.15
CA HIS A 37 -0.06 5.28 7.83
C HIS A 37 -1.32 4.73 7.14
N ARG A 38 -2.29 5.62 6.96
CA ARG A 38 -3.46 5.42 6.10
C ARG A 38 -3.38 6.45 4.98
N ASP A 39 -3.80 6.08 3.79
CA ASP A 39 -3.87 7.00 2.65
C ASP A 39 -5.11 7.92 2.71
N GLN A 40 -6.10 7.53 3.52
CA GLN A 40 -7.30 8.29 3.83
C GLN A 40 -7.60 8.18 5.32
N THR A 41 -8.18 9.23 5.90
CA THR A 41 -8.65 9.21 7.29
C THR A 41 -9.86 8.27 7.44
N PRO A 42 -10.00 7.55 8.57
CA PRO A 42 -11.12 6.62 8.81
C PRO A 42 -12.51 7.28 8.85
N THR A 43 -12.60 8.62 8.82
CA THR A 43 -13.85 9.37 8.92
C THR A 43 -14.79 9.21 7.72
N GLY A 44 -14.40 8.42 6.70
CA GLY A 44 -15.35 7.82 5.74
C GLY A 44 -16.10 8.82 4.86
N MET A 45 -15.77 10.11 4.92
CA MET A 45 -16.40 11.10 4.06
C MET A 45 -15.94 10.83 2.63
N PRO A 46 -16.89 10.71 1.68
CA PRO A 46 -16.58 10.59 0.28
C PRO A 46 -15.59 11.68 -0.17
N PRO A 47 -14.72 11.34 -1.12
CA PRO A 47 -14.72 10.10 -1.87
C PRO A 47 -13.81 9.02 -1.26
N HIS A 48 -14.25 7.76 -1.31
CA HIS A 48 -13.45 6.61 -0.89
C HIS A 48 -12.19 6.48 -1.76
N VAL A 49 -11.04 6.35 -1.11
CA VAL A 49 -9.75 6.19 -1.78
C VAL A 49 -9.42 4.71 -1.88
N VAL A 50 -8.97 4.28 -3.06
CA VAL A 50 -8.33 2.98 -3.28
C VAL A 50 -6.88 3.22 -3.66
N THR A 51 -5.97 2.46 -3.05
CA THR A 51 -4.56 2.47 -3.40
C THR A 51 -4.22 1.21 -4.19
N VAL A 52 -3.52 1.42 -5.31
CA VAL A 52 -2.85 0.37 -6.06
C VAL A 52 -1.34 0.51 -5.83
N LEU A 53 -0.69 -0.54 -5.33
CA LEU A 53 0.76 -0.66 -5.27
C LEU A 53 1.22 -1.68 -6.30
N TYR A 54 2.07 -1.25 -7.24
CA TYR A 54 2.70 -2.12 -8.22
C TYR A 54 4.20 -2.24 -7.94
N TYR A 55 4.68 -3.46 -7.77
CA TYR A 55 6.09 -3.75 -7.51
C TYR A 55 6.85 -3.81 -8.83
N ALA A 56 7.59 -2.75 -9.12
CA ALA A 56 8.26 -2.51 -10.41
C ALA A 56 9.69 -3.08 -10.47
N ASN A 57 10.19 -3.64 -9.36
CA ASN A 57 11.49 -4.27 -9.29
C ASN A 57 11.66 -5.41 -10.31
N PRO A 58 12.66 -5.37 -11.21
CA PRO A 58 12.92 -6.46 -12.14
C PRO A 58 13.34 -7.75 -11.44
N THR A 59 14.10 -7.66 -10.35
CA THR A 59 14.74 -8.83 -9.70
C THR A 59 14.62 -8.79 -8.17
N TRP A 60 13.44 -8.52 -7.61
CA TRP A 60 13.32 -8.52 -6.14
C TRP A 60 13.33 -9.93 -5.55
N ASN A 61 14.24 -10.19 -4.61
CA ASN A 61 14.22 -11.38 -3.77
C ASN A 61 13.83 -11.01 -2.34
N SER A 62 12.56 -11.17 -1.98
CA SER A 62 12.05 -10.81 -0.65
C SER A 62 12.70 -11.61 0.48
N SER A 63 13.16 -12.84 0.22
CA SER A 63 13.84 -13.64 1.24
C SER A 63 15.26 -13.14 1.55
N LEU A 64 15.91 -12.45 0.60
CA LEU A 64 17.24 -11.86 0.80
C LEU A 64 17.19 -10.37 1.15
N CYS A 65 16.19 -9.65 0.66
CA CYS A 65 16.12 -8.19 0.76
C CYS A 65 15.00 -7.69 1.67
N GLY A 66 14.05 -8.53 2.11
CA GLY A 66 12.87 -8.09 2.86
C GLY A 66 12.02 -7.10 2.05
N GLY A 67 11.72 -5.95 2.64
CA GLY A 67 10.99 -4.87 1.97
C GLY A 67 9.48 -5.05 1.91
N ASP A 68 8.90 -5.82 2.82
CA ASP A 68 7.50 -6.22 2.74
C ASP A 68 6.54 -5.05 2.93
N THR A 69 5.38 -5.11 2.27
CA THR A 69 4.25 -4.25 2.65
C THR A 69 3.44 -4.96 3.71
N VAL A 70 3.35 -4.34 4.89
CA VAL A 70 2.64 -4.89 6.04
C VAL A 70 1.36 -4.11 6.25
N PHE A 71 0.25 -4.83 6.43
CA PHE A 71 -1.05 -4.29 6.77
C PHE A 71 -1.34 -4.55 8.24
N TYR A 72 -1.97 -3.60 8.91
CA TYR A 72 -2.21 -3.65 10.34
C TYR A 72 -3.71 -3.54 10.65
N ARG A 73 -4.16 -4.31 11.64
CA ARG A 73 -5.46 -4.13 12.28
C ARG A 73 -5.29 -3.48 13.65
N ALA A 74 -6.18 -2.57 14.01
CA ALA A 74 -6.27 -2.06 15.37
C ALA A 74 -6.74 -3.18 16.31
N LEU A 75 -6.18 -3.24 17.51
CA LEU A 75 -6.54 -4.23 18.55
C LEU A 75 -7.43 -3.64 19.65
N CYS A 76 -8.14 -2.55 19.35
CA CYS A 76 -8.87 -1.79 20.36
C CYS A 76 -10.36 -2.06 20.21
N ASP A 77 -10.98 -2.57 21.28
CA ASP A 77 -12.40 -2.91 21.30
C ASP A 77 -13.23 -1.62 21.37
N GLY A 78 -13.99 -1.34 20.32
CA GLY A 78 -15.17 -0.45 20.36
C GLY A 78 -14.94 1.07 20.51
N ASP A 79 -13.77 1.54 20.93
CA ASP A 79 -13.51 2.99 21.10
C ASP A 79 -12.15 3.42 20.52
N ALA A 80 -12.18 3.92 19.29
CA ALA A 80 -11.01 4.45 18.57
C ALA A 80 -10.40 5.71 19.24
N SER A 81 -11.11 6.40 20.13
CA SER A 81 -10.58 7.57 20.85
C SER A 81 -9.60 7.20 21.97
N THR A 82 -9.62 5.94 22.42
CA THR A 82 -8.77 5.44 23.52
C THR A 82 -7.48 4.77 23.04
N CYS A 83 -7.29 4.67 21.73
CA CYS A 83 -6.14 4.03 21.14
C CYS A 83 -5.40 4.98 20.20
N PRO A 84 -4.30 5.60 20.65
CA PRO A 84 -3.36 6.21 19.71
C PRO A 84 -2.91 5.10 18.75
N ASP A 85 -3.19 5.24 17.45
CA ASP A 85 -3.01 4.23 16.40
C ASP A 85 -1.70 3.43 16.56
N GLN A 86 -0.64 4.03 17.09
CA GLN A 86 0.68 3.43 17.24
C GLN A 86 0.82 2.36 18.34
N GLN A 87 -0.03 2.29 19.37
CA GLN A 87 0.29 1.49 20.57
C GLN A 87 -0.31 0.08 20.61
N LYS A 88 -1.38 -0.21 19.86
CA LYS A 88 -2.03 -1.55 19.87
C LYS A 88 -2.49 -1.95 18.47
N SER A 89 -1.57 -2.50 17.67
CA SER A 89 -1.89 -3.04 16.36
C SER A 89 -1.31 -4.44 16.19
N ALA A 90 -2.06 -5.32 15.53
CA ALA A 90 -1.56 -6.61 15.05
C ALA A 90 -1.33 -6.53 13.54
N ILE A 91 -0.36 -7.30 13.07
CA ILE A 91 -0.22 -7.56 11.64
C ILE A 91 -1.47 -8.31 11.18
N LEU A 92 -2.13 -7.78 10.16
CA LEU A 92 -3.26 -8.39 9.49
C LEU A 92 -2.76 -9.30 8.36
N GLU A 93 -1.87 -8.78 7.52
CA GLU A 93 -1.36 -9.46 6.32
C GLU A 93 -0.01 -8.86 5.91
N THR A 94 0.82 -9.65 5.22
CA THR A 94 2.10 -9.20 4.69
C THR A 94 2.23 -9.58 3.22
N VAL A 95 2.55 -8.60 2.37
CA VAL A 95 2.83 -8.82 0.96
C VAL A 95 4.32 -8.69 0.67
N PHE A 96 4.92 -9.82 0.31
CA PHE A 96 6.28 -9.86 -0.24
C PHE A 96 6.32 -9.15 -1.60
N PRO A 97 7.29 -8.26 -1.87
CA PRO A 97 7.43 -7.66 -3.19
C PRO A 97 7.81 -8.73 -4.22
N LYS A 98 7.12 -8.72 -5.36
CA LYS A 98 7.43 -9.59 -6.50
C LYS A 98 7.24 -8.81 -7.77
N GLN A 99 8.18 -8.92 -8.73
CA GLN A 99 8.07 -8.26 -10.02
C GLN A 99 6.68 -8.46 -10.63
N GLY A 100 6.05 -7.36 -11.03
CA GLY A 100 4.77 -7.40 -11.74
C GLY A 100 3.55 -7.58 -10.85
N ARG A 101 3.72 -7.82 -9.54
CA ARG A 101 2.60 -7.93 -8.60
C ARG A 101 1.98 -6.56 -8.39
N ALA A 102 0.65 -6.52 -8.41
CA ALA A 102 -0.15 -5.39 -7.98
C ALA A 102 -0.93 -5.79 -6.71
N VAL A 103 -1.06 -4.85 -5.78
CA VAL A 103 -1.91 -5.00 -4.58
C VAL A 103 -2.88 -3.84 -4.57
N LEU A 104 -4.14 -4.14 -4.30
CA LEU A 104 -5.20 -3.16 -4.16
C LEU A 104 -5.77 -3.22 -2.75
N PHE A 105 -6.00 -2.06 -2.16
CA PHE A 105 -6.58 -1.94 -0.83
C PHE A 105 -7.27 -0.59 -0.66
N PHE A 106 -8.24 -0.54 0.25
CA PHE A 106 -8.89 0.71 0.63
C PHE A 106 -7.90 1.60 1.39
N GLY A 107 -7.90 2.90 1.10
CA GLY A 107 -6.94 3.85 1.62
C GLY A 107 -7.05 4.08 3.13
N ASP A 108 -8.15 3.68 3.75
CA ASP A 108 -8.31 3.68 5.20
C ASP A 108 -7.57 2.51 5.87
N ILE A 109 -7.11 1.49 5.14
CA ILE A 109 -6.35 0.39 5.71
C ILE A 109 -4.94 0.87 6.09
N ARG A 110 -4.58 0.66 7.37
CA ARG A 110 -3.27 1.04 7.90
C ARG A 110 -2.19 0.11 7.38
N HIS A 111 -1.14 0.67 6.82
CA HIS A 111 -0.05 -0.10 6.19
C HIS A 111 1.30 0.62 6.26
N SER A 112 2.38 -0.11 6.03
CA SER A 112 3.74 0.43 5.88
C SER A 112 4.54 -0.38 4.87
N ALA A 113 5.57 0.25 4.30
CA ALA A 113 6.66 -0.46 3.65
C ALA A 113 7.76 -0.69 4.69
N GLN A 114 8.09 -1.95 4.95
CA GLN A 114 9.25 -2.32 5.75
C GLN A 114 10.53 -1.93 5.00
N PRO A 115 11.58 -1.52 5.72
CA PRO A 115 12.87 -1.25 5.11
C PRO A 115 13.40 -2.51 4.40
N PRO A 116 14.06 -2.36 3.24
CA PRO A 116 15.00 -3.37 2.78
C PRO A 116 16.02 -3.73 3.88
N LEU A 117 16.45 -4.99 3.92
CA LEU A 117 17.45 -5.47 4.87
C LEU A 117 18.77 -4.72 4.67
N ALA A 118 19.56 -4.61 5.75
CA ALA A 118 20.74 -3.75 5.79
C ALA A 118 21.84 -4.13 4.77
N ASP A 119 21.88 -5.39 4.37
CA ASP A 119 22.81 -5.97 3.41
C ASP A 119 22.23 -6.05 1.98
N CYS A 120 20.95 -5.70 1.80
CA CYS A 120 20.35 -5.60 0.48
C CYS A 120 20.95 -4.42 -0.29
N LYS A 121 21.48 -4.70 -1.48
CA LYS A 121 22.08 -3.70 -2.39
C LYS A 121 21.12 -3.25 -3.49
N GLU A 122 19.90 -3.76 -3.47
CA GLU A 122 18.85 -3.41 -4.43
C GLU A 122 17.94 -2.33 -3.86
N VAL A 123 17.40 -1.51 -4.77
CA VAL A 123 16.41 -0.50 -4.44
C VAL A 123 15.04 -1.11 -4.61
N ARG A 124 14.16 -1.00 -3.61
CA ARG A 124 12.74 -1.38 -3.75
C ARG A 124 11.98 -0.27 -4.47
N LEU A 125 11.44 -0.60 -5.64
CA LEU A 125 10.68 0.31 -6.49
C LEU A 125 9.20 -0.07 -6.50
N THR A 126 8.35 0.85 -6.04
CA THR A 126 6.90 0.69 -6.15
C THR A 126 6.25 1.86 -6.85
N VAL A 127 5.36 1.58 -7.79
CA VAL A 127 4.44 2.58 -8.35
C VAL A 127 3.18 2.57 -7.50
N ALA A 128 2.89 3.68 -6.83
CA ALA A 128 1.67 3.89 -6.09
C ALA A 128 0.69 4.72 -6.94
N VAL A 129 -0.52 4.21 -7.14
CA VAL A 129 -1.62 4.92 -7.81
C VAL A 129 -2.75 5.06 -6.81
N LYS A 130 -3.23 6.30 -6.61
CA LYS A 130 -4.36 6.61 -5.75
C LYS A 130 -5.57 6.91 -6.61
N LEU A 131 -6.61 6.13 -6.38
CA LEU A 131 -7.88 6.19 -7.07
C LEU A 131 -8.92 6.76 -6.12
N ARG A 132 -9.74 7.64 -6.67
CA ARG A 132 -10.95 8.15 -6.05
C ARG A 132 -12.11 7.36 -6.62
N LEU A 133 -12.88 6.67 -5.78
CA LEU A 133 -14.10 6.03 -6.23
C LEU A 133 -15.13 7.12 -6.55
N GLY A 134 -15.86 6.94 -7.66
CA GLY A 134 -17.00 7.79 -7.99
C GLY A 134 -18.17 7.47 -7.04
N ASP A 135 -19.05 8.45 -6.86
CA ASP A 135 -20.36 8.19 -6.29
C ASP A 135 -21.18 7.51 -7.40
N ASP A 136 -21.44 6.21 -7.27
CA ASP A 136 -22.36 5.48 -8.16
C ASP A 136 -23.81 5.95 -7.94
#